data_AF-A0A2G8LRG1-F1
#
_entry.id   AF-A0A2G8LRG1-F1
#
_cell.length_a   1.000
_cell.length_b   1.000
_cell.length_c   1.000
_cell.angle_alpha   90.00
_cell.angle_beta   90.00
_cell.angle_gamma   90.00
#
_symmetry.space_group_name_H-M   'P 1'
#
loop_
_entity.id
_entity.type
_entity.pdbx_description
1 polymer ?
#
loop_
_entity_poly.entity_id
_entity_poly.type
_entity_poly.pdbx_seq_one_letter_code
_entity_poly.pdbx_strand_id
1 'polypeptide(L)'
;MGFYSEYSVIEEAHSFTLKNSCAKPKDSGTYVVKLKNKAGEEEIKVNVTVVDKPGAPVGPLEPSKVTAESLTLSWKPPESDGGSRVTNYVLERRPDTSKTWTKVSTFIRQPSHDVAGLDEGVTYYFRVSAENKYGSVNHLKPTWE
;
A
#
# COMPACT_ATOMS: atom_id res chain seq x y z
N MET A 1 -0.18 -15.57 25.34
CA MET A 1 1.30 -15.51 25.43
C MET A 1 1.68 -14.06 25.64
N GLY A 2 2.30 -13.75 26.78
CA GLY A 2 2.52 -12.38 27.25
C GLY A 2 3.46 -11.58 26.36
N PHE A 3 3.17 -10.29 26.21
CA PHE A 3 4.04 -9.34 25.54
C PHE A 3 5.10 -8.86 26.53
N TYR A 4 6.38 -9.00 26.18
CA TYR A 4 7.47 -8.35 26.90
C TYR A 4 7.66 -6.97 26.28
N SER A 5 7.44 -5.91 27.06
CA SER A 5 7.93 -4.57 26.73
C SER A 5 9.36 -4.47 27.23
N GLU A 6 10.29 -4.21 26.31
CA GLU A 6 11.68 -3.97 26.65
C GLU A 6 11.85 -2.48 26.96
N TYR A 7 12.32 -2.16 28.16
CA TYR A 7 12.56 -0.78 28.61
C TYR A 7 14.07 -0.55 28.67
N SER A 8 14.57 0.42 27.91
CA SER A 8 15.96 0.89 28.02
C SER A 8 15.95 2.35 28.47
N VAL A 9 16.57 2.63 29.61
CA VAL A 9 16.84 4.00 30.10
C VAL A 9 18.27 4.34 29.66
N ILE A 10 18.41 5.35 28.81
CA ILE A 10 19.72 5.84 28.35
C ILE A 10 20.04 7.11 29.17
N GLU A 11 21.15 7.10 29.90
CA GLU A 11 21.42 8.01 31.02
C GLU A 11 21.71 9.48 30.65
N GLU A 12 21.64 9.90 29.38
CA GLU A 12 21.86 11.31 28.99
C GLU A 12 20.84 11.89 28.00
N ALA A 13 19.68 11.26 27.83
CA ALA A 13 18.55 11.90 27.17
C ALA A 13 17.24 11.45 27.83
N HIS A 14 16.38 12.41 28.18
CA HIS A 14 15.00 12.16 28.65
C HIS A 14 14.09 11.58 27.55
N SER A 15 14.60 10.69 26.70
CA SER A 15 13.88 10.08 25.60
C SER A 15 13.36 8.70 25.98
N PHE A 16 12.04 8.53 25.93
CA PHE A 16 11.38 7.23 26.02
C PHE A 16 11.06 6.74 24.60
N THR A 17 11.48 5.53 24.24
CA THR A 17 11.23 4.95 22.90
C THR A 17 10.35 3.71 23.01
N LEU A 18 9.20 3.71 22.34
CA LEU A 18 8.34 2.54 22.17
C LEU A 18 8.58 1.94 20.77
N LYS A 19 9.05 0.69 20.69
CA LYS A 19 9.31 -0.01 19.43
C LYS A 19 8.44 -1.26 19.29
N ASN A 20 7.65 -1.34 18.23
CA ASN A 20 6.97 -2.56 17.82
C ASN A 20 7.55 -3.04 16.47
N SER A 21 8.32 -4.11 16.49
CA SER A 21 9.03 -4.65 15.32
C SER A 21 8.13 -5.43 14.35
N CYS A 22 6.89 -5.75 14.71
CA CYS A 22 5.96 -6.51 13.88
C CYS A 22 4.51 -6.06 14.11
N ALA A 23 4.29 -4.75 13.94
CA ALA A 23 3.00 -4.13 14.16
C ALA A 23 1.91 -4.75 13.25
N LYS A 24 0.79 -5.13 13.86
CA LYS A 24 -0.42 -5.60 13.17
C LYS A 24 -1.52 -4.56 13.28
N PRO A 25 -2.54 -4.56 12.39
CA PRO A 25 -3.67 -3.63 12.50
C PRO A 25 -4.33 -3.61 13.89
N LYS A 26 -4.38 -4.77 14.56
CA LYS A 26 -4.89 -4.94 15.94
C LYS A 26 -4.07 -4.24 17.03
N ASP A 27 -2.84 -3.82 16.73
CA ASP A 27 -1.98 -3.07 17.65
C ASP A 27 -2.26 -1.56 17.55
N SER A 28 -3.28 -1.15 16.79
CA SER A 28 -3.78 0.23 16.79
C SER A 28 -4.58 0.49 18.06
N GLY A 29 -4.40 1.66 18.66
CA GLY A 29 -5.13 2.05 19.86
C GLY A 29 -4.54 3.27 20.55
N THR A 30 -5.18 3.68 21.64
CA THR A 30 -4.65 4.72 22.51
C THR A 30 -3.77 4.09 23.58
N TYR A 31 -2.48 4.38 23.51
CA TYR A 31 -1.49 3.98 24.50
C TYR A 31 -1.36 5.09 25.55
N VAL A 32 -1.23 4.70 26.82
CA VAL A 32 -0.97 5.65 27.91
C VAL A 32 0.43 5.40 28.44
N VAL A 33 1.31 6.38 28.26
CA VAL A 33 2.66 6.37 28.83
C VAL A 33 2.59 7.05 30.18
N LYS A 34 2.79 6.28 31.26
CA LYS A 34 2.88 6.82 32.63
C LYS A 34 4.34 7.00 33.01
N LEU A 35 4.71 8.23 33.34
CA LEU A 35 6.04 8.59 33.83
C LEU A 35 5.94 8.87 35.32
N LYS A 36 6.69 8.13 36.15
CA LYS A 36 6.72 8.34 37.59
C LYS A 36 8.14 8.61 38.06
N ASN A 37 8.33 9.73 38.75
CA ASN A 37 9.58 10.05 39.43
C ASN A 37 9.31 10.38 40.91
N LYS A 38 10.36 10.70 41.67
CA LYS A 38 10.24 11.07 43.10
C LYS A 38 9.38 12.32 43.39
N ALA A 39 9.11 13.13 42.36
CA ALA A 39 8.39 14.39 42.46
C ALA A 39 6.93 14.30 41.98
N GLY A 40 6.54 13.23 41.27
CA GLY A 40 5.18 13.06 40.78
C GLY A 40 5.01 11.96 39.74
N GLU A 41 3.77 11.81 39.28
CA GLU A 41 3.37 10.92 38.19
C GLU A 41 2.67 11.76 37.11
N GLU A 42 3.04 11.55 35.85
CA GLU A 42 2.46 12.19 34.69
C GLU A 42 2.00 11.13 33.68
N GLU A 43 0.84 11.32 33.06
CA GLU A 43 0.29 10.42 32.05
C GLU A 43 0.18 11.11 30.70
N ILE A 44 0.80 10.53 29.66
CA ILE A 44 0.71 11.01 28.28
C ILE A 44 -0.09 10.00 27.46
N LYS A 45 -1.17 10.45 26.82
CA LYS A 45 -1.96 9.63 25.91
C LYS A 45 -1.44 9.77 24.49
N VAL A 46 -1.10 8.65 23.87
CA VAL A 46 -0.58 8.55 22.50
C VAL A 46 -1.53 7.71 21.66
N ASN A 47 -2.06 8.28 20.58
CA ASN A 47 -2.86 7.52 19.63
C ASN A 47 -1.94 6.89 18.57
N VAL A 48 -1.94 5.57 18.50
CA VAL A 48 -1.14 4.80 17.54
C VAL A 48 -2.09 4.17 16.54
N THR A 49 -1.83 4.38 15.25
CA THR A 49 -2.56 3.73 14.16
C THR A 49 -1.56 2.96 13.31
N VAL A 50 -1.75 1.66 13.22
CA VAL A 50 -0.95 0.79 12.35
C VAL A 50 -1.57 0.83 10.96
N VAL A 51 -0.83 1.42 10.04
CA VAL A 51 -1.19 1.54 8.62
C VAL A 51 -0.35 0.54 7.82
N ASP A 52 -0.98 -0.05 6.83
CA ASP A 52 -0.37 -0.92 5.82
C ASP A 52 -0.56 -0.27 4.44
N LYS A 53 0.06 -0.87 3.44
CA LYS A 53 -0.13 -0.50 2.04
C LYS A 53 -1.48 -1.04 1.53
N PRO A 54 -2.07 -0.50 0.45
CA PRO A 54 -3.37 -0.95 -0.05
C PRO A 54 -3.29 -2.35 -0.63
N GLY A 55 -4.35 -3.14 -0.49
CA GLY A 55 -4.49 -4.40 -1.22
C GLY A 55 -4.37 -4.23 -2.73
N ALA A 56 -4.24 -5.35 -3.45
CA ALA A 56 -4.36 -5.32 -4.89
C ALA A 56 -5.75 -4.77 -5.29
N PRO A 57 -5.86 -3.98 -6.37
CA PRO A 57 -7.16 -3.66 -6.95
C PRO A 57 -7.95 -4.94 -7.23
N VAL A 58 -9.27 -4.88 -7.30
CA VAL A 58 -10.07 -6.09 -7.55
C VAL A 58 -10.21 -6.29 -9.05
N GLY A 59 -9.89 -7.50 -9.51
CA GLY A 59 -9.99 -7.91 -10.92
C GLY A 59 -11.39 -8.40 -11.30
N PRO A 60 -11.59 -8.73 -12.58
CA PRO A 60 -10.62 -8.64 -13.68
C PRO A 60 -10.37 -7.21 -14.15
N LEU A 61 -9.28 -7.00 -14.90
CA LEU A 61 -9.11 -5.79 -15.70
C LEU A 61 -10.06 -5.87 -16.89
N GLU A 62 -10.89 -4.85 -17.06
CA GLU A 62 -11.91 -4.79 -18.11
C GLU A 62 -11.42 -3.88 -19.25
N PRO A 63 -11.04 -4.44 -20.42
CA PRO A 63 -10.66 -3.65 -21.58
C PRO A 63 -11.90 -3.10 -22.30
N SER A 64 -11.81 -1.86 -22.76
CA SER A 64 -12.81 -1.20 -23.60
C SER A 64 -12.11 -0.28 -24.61
N LYS A 65 -12.85 0.22 -25.62
CA LYS A 65 -12.33 1.13 -26.67
C LYS A 65 -11.02 0.64 -27.31
N VAL A 66 -10.97 -0.66 -27.62
CA VAL A 66 -9.76 -1.30 -28.17
C VAL A 66 -9.55 -0.88 -29.62
N THR A 67 -8.32 -0.45 -29.93
CA THR A 67 -7.81 -0.13 -31.26
C THR A 67 -6.47 -0.84 -31.47
N ALA A 68 -5.89 -0.75 -32.67
CA ALA A 68 -4.57 -1.33 -32.96
C ALA A 68 -3.45 -0.75 -32.08
N GLU A 69 -3.58 0.50 -31.63
CA GLU A 69 -2.52 1.24 -30.93
C GLU A 69 -2.88 1.65 -29.49
N SER A 70 -4.14 1.45 -29.08
CA SER A 70 -4.62 1.90 -27.77
C SER A 70 -5.83 1.11 -27.25
N LEU A 71 -6.04 1.16 -25.94
CA LEU A 71 -7.24 0.63 -25.28
C LEU A 71 -7.47 1.36 -23.95
N THR A 72 -8.70 1.32 -23.43
CA THR A 72 -9.02 1.79 -22.08
C THR A 72 -9.11 0.59 -21.14
N LEU A 73 -8.40 0.60 -20.01
CA LEU A 73 -8.58 -0.38 -18.94
C LEU A 73 -9.40 0.22 -17.80
N SER A 74 -10.34 -0.56 -17.26
CA SER A 74 -11.02 -0.27 -16.00
C SER A 74 -10.82 -1.41 -15.00
N TRP A 75 -10.85 -1.08 -13.72
CA TRP A 75 -10.73 -2.02 -12.60
C TRP A 75 -11.58 -1.56 -11.42
N LYS A 76 -11.62 -2.35 -10.35
CA LYS A 76 -12.24 -1.97 -9.08
C LYS A 76 -11.17 -1.59 -8.05
N PRO A 77 -11.43 -0.63 -7.15
CA PRO A 77 -10.53 -0.33 -6.04
C PRO A 77 -10.25 -1.56 -5.15
N PRO A 78 -9.16 -1.57 -4.37
CA PRO A 78 -8.88 -2.63 -3.40
C PRO A 78 -9.97 -2.72 -2.32
N GLU A 79 -10.23 -3.93 -1.80
CA GLU A 79 -11.14 -4.13 -0.66
C GLU A 79 -10.59 -3.57 0.66
N SER A 80 -9.27 -3.47 0.76
CA SER A 80 -8.58 -2.89 1.92
C SER A 80 -7.59 -1.83 1.44
N ASP A 81 -7.70 -0.62 1.98
CA ASP A 81 -6.78 0.49 1.72
C ASP A 81 -5.56 0.48 2.65
N GLY A 82 -5.43 -0.53 3.52
CA GLY A 82 -4.38 -0.62 4.53
C GLY A 82 -4.53 0.41 5.66
N GLY A 83 -5.71 1.01 5.86
CA GLY A 83 -5.92 2.03 6.89
C GLY A 83 -5.48 3.43 6.45
N SER A 84 -5.19 3.63 5.15
CA SER A 84 -5.02 4.94 4.56
C SER A 84 -5.56 4.95 3.14
N ARG A 85 -6.42 5.93 2.84
CA ARG A 85 -6.96 6.19 1.51
C ARG A 85 -5.91 5.98 0.40
N VAL A 86 -6.31 5.23 -0.63
CA VAL A 86 -5.58 5.12 -1.90
C VAL A 86 -5.46 6.49 -2.56
N THR A 87 -4.23 6.89 -2.90
CA THR A 87 -3.90 8.18 -3.52
C THR A 87 -3.85 8.09 -5.03
N ASN A 88 -3.36 6.96 -5.56
CA ASN A 88 -3.14 6.74 -6.98
C ASN A 88 -3.07 5.24 -7.30
N TYR A 89 -3.15 4.93 -8.59
CA TYR A 89 -2.87 3.62 -9.15
C TYR A 89 -1.67 3.69 -10.10
N VAL A 90 -0.92 2.60 -10.13
CA VAL A 90 0.17 2.35 -11.08
C VAL A 90 -0.27 1.27 -12.04
N LEU A 91 -0.25 1.57 -13.33
CA LEU A 91 -0.52 0.63 -14.41
C LEU A 91 0.78 0.26 -15.11
N GLU A 92 1.00 -1.02 -15.28
CA GLU A 92 2.14 -1.56 -16.00
C GLU A 92 1.68 -2.49 -17.12
N ARG A 93 2.48 -2.53 -18.19
CA ARG A 93 2.28 -3.41 -19.34
C ARG A 93 3.51 -4.26 -19.59
N ARG A 94 3.31 -5.42 -20.20
CA ARG A 94 4.40 -6.31 -20.62
C ARG A 94 3.99 -7.05 -21.91
N PRO A 95 4.76 -6.92 -23.00
CA PRO A 95 4.58 -7.78 -24.19
C PRO A 95 4.77 -9.25 -23.84
N ASP A 96 4.10 -10.17 -24.52
CA ASP A 96 4.29 -11.61 -24.38
C ASP A 96 5.72 -12.08 -24.71
N THR A 97 6.36 -11.41 -25.66
CA THR A 97 7.76 -11.61 -26.06
C THR A 97 8.77 -11.17 -25.00
N SER A 98 8.35 -10.43 -23.96
CA SER A 98 9.22 -9.87 -22.94
C SER A 98 8.84 -10.33 -21.53
N LYS A 99 9.84 -10.51 -20.67
CA LYS A 99 9.61 -10.75 -19.23
C LYS A 99 9.56 -9.45 -18.41
N THR A 100 9.83 -8.31 -19.03
CA THR A 100 10.01 -7.02 -18.34
C THR A 100 8.73 -6.19 -18.37
N TRP A 101 8.21 -5.89 -17.19
CA TRP A 101 7.11 -4.94 -17.02
C TRP A 101 7.59 -3.51 -17.20
N THR A 102 6.80 -2.70 -17.92
CA THR A 102 7.06 -1.28 -18.13
C THR A 102 5.89 -0.48 -17.58
N LYS A 103 6.18 0.61 -16.86
CA LYS A 103 5.18 1.53 -16.34
C LYS A 103 4.51 2.27 -17.48
N VAL A 104 3.18 2.15 -17.58
CA VAL A 104 2.34 2.96 -18.47
C VAL A 104 2.07 4.30 -17.80
N SER A 105 1.62 4.25 -16.55
CA SER A 105 1.36 5.44 -15.74
C SER A 105 1.47 5.12 -14.26
N THR A 106 1.89 6.11 -13.46
CA THR A 106 2.10 5.99 -12.02
C THR A 106 1.17 6.87 -11.20
N PHE A 107 0.39 7.76 -11.83
CA PHE A 107 -0.42 8.76 -11.16
C PHE A 107 -1.88 8.74 -11.62
N ILE A 108 -2.48 7.55 -11.66
CA ILE A 108 -3.87 7.39 -12.08
C ILE A 108 -4.77 7.61 -10.86
N ARG A 109 -5.70 8.57 -10.92
CA ARG A 109 -6.60 8.88 -9.78
C ARG A 109 -7.91 8.12 -9.81
N GLN A 110 -8.36 7.75 -11.00
CA GLN A 110 -9.59 7.00 -11.22
C GLN A 110 -9.25 5.51 -11.42
N PRO A 111 -10.18 4.59 -11.15
CA PRO A 111 -9.95 3.16 -11.39
C PRO A 111 -10.12 2.81 -12.89
N SER A 112 -9.60 3.68 -13.76
CA SER A 112 -9.58 3.51 -15.21
C SER A 112 -8.46 4.37 -15.82
N HIS A 113 -7.88 3.89 -16.93
CA HIS A 113 -6.85 4.61 -17.67
C HIS A 113 -6.80 4.21 -19.14
N ASP A 114 -6.54 5.20 -19.99
CA ASP A 114 -6.29 5.01 -21.42
C ASP A 114 -4.82 4.65 -21.65
N VAL A 115 -4.58 3.49 -22.25
CA VAL A 115 -3.27 2.97 -22.64
C VAL A 115 -3.06 3.26 -24.12
N ALA A 116 -1.92 3.86 -24.46
CA ALA A 116 -1.53 4.13 -25.84
C ALA A 116 -0.16 3.52 -26.18
N GLY A 117 0.20 3.56 -27.47
CA GLY A 117 1.48 3.07 -27.98
C GLY A 117 1.60 1.55 -27.90
N LEU A 118 0.52 0.84 -28.22
CA LEU A 118 0.52 -0.60 -28.46
C LEU A 118 0.90 -0.87 -29.91
N ASP A 119 1.54 -2.01 -30.15
CA ASP A 119 1.92 -2.45 -31.49
C ASP A 119 0.89 -3.44 -32.03
N GLU A 120 0.45 -3.23 -33.27
CA GLU A 120 -0.51 -4.13 -33.93
C GLU A 120 0.06 -5.56 -34.02
N GLY A 121 -0.75 -6.55 -33.66
CA GLY A 121 -0.35 -7.96 -33.67
C GLY A 121 0.47 -8.43 -32.47
N VAL A 122 0.76 -7.56 -31.48
CA VAL A 122 1.48 -7.92 -30.26
C VAL A 122 0.52 -8.19 -29.10
N THR A 123 0.73 -9.28 -28.37
CA THR A 123 -0.05 -9.59 -27.17
C THR A 123 0.58 -8.90 -25.95
N TYR A 124 -0.21 -8.15 -25.20
CA TYR A 124 0.23 -7.50 -23.96
C TYR A 124 -0.49 -8.06 -22.73
N TYR A 125 0.26 -8.17 -21.64
CA TYR A 125 -0.25 -8.38 -20.30
C TYR A 125 -0.30 -7.04 -19.56
N PHE A 126 -1.33 -6.85 -18.75
CA PHE A 126 -1.51 -5.66 -17.92
C PHE A 126 -1.64 -6.04 -16.45
N ARG A 127 -1.13 -5.18 -15.57
CA ARG A 127 -1.32 -5.30 -14.13
C ARG A 127 -1.46 -3.92 -13.50
N VAL A 128 -2.25 -3.84 -12.45
CA VAL A 128 -2.49 -2.61 -11.70
C VAL A 128 -2.15 -2.83 -10.22
N SER A 129 -1.55 -1.83 -9.60
CA SER A 129 -1.37 -1.74 -8.15
C SER A 129 -1.93 -0.42 -7.62
N ALA A 130 -2.51 -0.45 -6.42
CA ALA A 130 -2.93 0.74 -5.70
C ALA A 130 -1.80 1.23 -4.77
N GLU A 131 -1.71 2.54 -4.59
CA GLU A 131 -0.71 3.20 -3.76
C GLU A 131 -1.41 4.14 -2.77
N ASN A 132 -0.94 4.15 -1.52
CA ASN A 132 -1.29 5.15 -0.53
C ASN A 132 -0.03 5.91 -0.08
N LYS A 133 -0.16 6.92 0.80
CA LYS A 133 0.97 7.70 1.33
C LYS A 133 2.06 6.87 2.06
N TYR A 134 1.81 5.58 2.32
CA TYR A 134 2.72 4.64 2.96
C TYR A 134 3.29 3.60 1.98
N GLY A 135 2.95 3.69 0.69
CA GLY A 135 3.51 2.92 -0.42
C GLY A 135 2.49 2.03 -1.14
N SER A 136 2.98 1.12 -1.98
CA SER A 136 2.17 0.20 -2.81
C SER A 136 2.42 -1.28 -2.46
N VAL A 137 1.38 -2.12 -2.47
CA VAL A 137 1.50 -3.60 -2.41
C VAL A 137 1.50 -4.20 -3.81
N ASN A 138 2.00 -5.43 -3.88
CA ASN A 138 2.07 -6.30 -5.04
C ASN A 138 0.81 -6.30 -5.90
N HIS A 139 1.08 -6.36 -7.20
CA HIS A 139 0.16 -6.27 -8.30
C HIS A 139 -0.98 -7.29 -8.25
N LEU A 140 -2.13 -6.90 -8.83
CA LEU A 140 -3.18 -7.84 -9.24
C LEU A 140 -2.57 -9.07 -9.90
N LYS A 141 -2.84 -10.26 -9.35
CA LYS A 141 -2.41 -11.51 -9.98
C LYS A 141 -3.16 -11.70 -11.31
N PRO A 142 -2.49 -12.13 -12.39
CA PRO A 142 -3.14 -12.46 -13.64
C PRO A 142 -4.20 -13.56 -13.43
N THR A 143 -5.36 -13.41 -14.08
CA THR A 143 -6.54 -14.28 -13.94
C THR A 143 -6.43 -15.63 -14.67
N TRP A 144 -5.25 -16.23 -14.80
CA TRP A 144 -5.08 -17.52 -15.51
C TRP A 144 -4.28 -18.60 -14.78
N GLU A 145 -4.16 -18.53 -13.44
CA GLU A 145 -3.77 -19.70 -12.61
C GLU A 145 -4.99 -20.35 -11.95
#